data_AF-A0A2T1AL48-F1
#
_entry.id   AF-A0A2T1AL48-F1
#
_cell.length_a   1.000
_cell.length_b   1.000
_cell.length_c   1.000
_cell.angle_alpha   90.00
_cell.angle_beta   90.00
_cell.angle_gamma   90.00
#
_symmetry.space_group_name_H-M   'P 1'
#
loop_
_entity.id
_entity.type
_entity.pdbx_description
1 polymer ?
#
loop_
_entity_poly.entity_id
_entity_poly.type
_entity_poly.pdbx_seq_one_letter_code
_entity_poly.pdbx_strand_id
1 'polypeptide(L)'
;MWFRSIGLMMSGLALAACSRPMTDGEITYGSQYFTQNLAFEDVRFSGNEARGRRVAKQQLERELGTAAGSAGENSQKIASLPSLFGADALVVGNTVFFDREYYSSDISQSPINSDRWLMAHELTHVWQYQNRDMTGYSFAKVVSEHVRFGDDVYDYTLVNGKRFTDYRFEQQGKIVECYAMLKEVSPNGSNTRKHEKLIRTEFPLDALMARIGMSAGDVIRVRESVQMQKCDGQ
;
A
#
# COMPACT_ATOMS: atom_id res chain seq x y z
N MET A 1 -15.03 -58.89 -7.55
CA MET A 1 -14.91 -58.09 -8.79
C MET A 1 -15.99 -57.01 -8.72
N TRP A 2 -15.80 -55.68 -8.69
CA TRP A 2 -14.69 -54.73 -8.72
C TRP A 2 -15.20 -53.47 -7.99
N PHE A 3 -14.45 -52.94 -7.02
CA PHE A 3 -14.62 -51.56 -6.55
C PHE A 3 -14.14 -50.61 -7.67
N ARG A 4 -14.91 -49.58 -8.01
CA ARG A 4 -14.38 -48.45 -8.80
C ARG A 4 -14.65 -47.15 -8.06
N SER A 5 -13.70 -46.81 -7.20
CA SER A 5 -13.47 -45.46 -6.72
C SER A 5 -13.09 -44.60 -7.93
N ILE A 6 -13.94 -43.63 -8.29
CA ILE A 6 -13.54 -42.53 -9.19
C ILE A 6 -13.03 -41.42 -8.27
N GLY A 7 -11.73 -41.43 -8.02
CA GLY A 7 -11.04 -40.28 -7.45
C GLY A 7 -11.07 -39.16 -8.48
N LEU A 8 -11.79 -38.08 -8.16
CA LEU A 8 -11.73 -36.85 -8.93
C LEU A 8 -10.37 -36.20 -8.62
N MET A 9 -9.38 -36.51 -9.45
CA MET A 9 -8.07 -35.90 -9.43
C MET A 9 -8.22 -34.46 -9.93
N MET A 10 -8.40 -33.52 -9.00
CA MET A 10 -8.33 -32.07 -9.25
C MET A 10 -6.90 -31.74 -9.71
N SER A 11 -6.62 -31.95 -10.99
CA SER A 11 -5.38 -31.53 -11.62
C SER A 11 -5.39 -30.00 -11.72
N GLY A 12 -4.64 -29.39 -10.80
CA GLY A 12 -4.43 -27.95 -10.77
C GLY A 12 -3.75 -27.45 -12.04
N LEU A 13 -4.46 -26.62 -12.80
CA LEU A 13 -3.80 -25.67 -13.70
C LEU A 13 -3.10 -24.62 -12.84
N ALA A 14 -1.85 -24.88 -12.45
CA ALA A 14 -0.94 -23.83 -12.02
C ALA A 14 -0.49 -23.03 -13.25
N LEU A 15 -1.42 -22.24 -13.83
CA LEU A 15 -1.01 -21.08 -14.60
C LEU A 15 -0.14 -20.26 -13.65
N ALA A 16 1.10 -19.98 -14.02
CA ALA A 16 1.95 -19.06 -13.27
C ALA A 16 1.17 -17.76 -13.08
N ALA A 17 0.55 -17.60 -11.92
CA ALA A 17 -0.33 -16.49 -11.67
C ALA A 17 0.56 -15.26 -11.70
N CYS A 18 0.33 -14.39 -12.68
CA CYS A 18 1.15 -13.19 -12.88
C CYS A 18 1.06 -12.21 -11.69
N SER A 19 0.21 -12.54 -10.71
CA SER A 19 0.08 -11.98 -9.38
C SER A 19 -0.62 -13.03 -8.50
N ARG A 20 -0.35 -13.07 -7.19
CA ARG A 20 -1.00 -13.95 -6.21
C ARG A 20 -1.94 -13.17 -5.28
N PRO A 21 -2.93 -13.81 -4.63
CA PRO A 21 -3.58 -13.25 -3.46
C PRO A 21 -2.58 -12.97 -2.33
N MET A 22 -2.98 -12.10 -1.40
CA MET A 22 -2.26 -11.94 -0.13
C MET A 22 -2.31 -13.24 0.68
N THR A 23 -1.26 -13.50 1.46
CA THR A 23 -1.24 -14.59 2.45
C THR A 23 -2.08 -14.21 3.66
N ASP A 24 -2.45 -15.19 4.49
CA ASP A 24 -3.12 -14.92 5.77
C ASP A 24 -2.28 -14.02 6.67
N GLY A 25 -0.94 -14.17 6.63
CA GLY A 25 0.00 -13.33 7.37
C GLY A 25 -0.01 -11.88 6.89
N GLU A 26 -0.01 -11.65 5.57
CA GLU A 26 -0.07 -10.32 4.97
C GLU A 26 -1.42 -9.63 5.25
N ILE A 27 -2.52 -10.38 5.18
CA ILE A 27 -3.86 -9.89 5.55
C ILE A 27 -3.88 -9.53 7.04
N THR A 28 -3.37 -10.41 7.90
CA THR A 28 -3.29 -10.16 9.34
C THR A 28 -2.47 -8.91 9.63
N TYR A 29 -1.31 -8.75 8.98
CA TYR A 29 -0.48 -7.56 9.12
C TYR A 29 -1.20 -6.30 8.63
N GLY A 30 -1.77 -6.32 7.42
CA GLY A 30 -2.48 -5.18 6.84
C GLY A 30 -3.70 -4.75 7.67
N SER A 31 -4.45 -5.71 8.22
CA SER A 31 -5.64 -5.44 9.04
C SER A 31 -5.37 -4.62 10.31
N GLN A 32 -4.11 -4.54 10.74
CA GLN A 32 -3.69 -3.70 11.86
C GLN A 32 -3.74 -2.20 11.56
N TYR A 33 -3.69 -1.83 10.28
CA TYR A 33 -3.61 -0.45 9.79
C TYR A 33 -4.86 -0.05 9.01
N PHE A 34 -5.46 -1.00 8.28
CA PHE A 34 -6.67 -0.81 7.50
C PHE A 34 -7.82 -1.56 8.17
N THR A 35 -8.44 -0.93 9.16
CA THR A 35 -9.45 -1.60 10.00
C THR A 35 -10.80 -1.76 9.30
N GLN A 36 -11.09 -0.95 8.27
CA GLN A 36 -12.29 -1.03 7.43
C GLN A 36 -11.98 -0.46 6.03
N ASN A 37 -12.77 -0.85 5.02
CA ASN A 37 -12.76 -0.31 3.65
C ASN A 37 -11.55 -0.69 2.77
N LEU A 38 -10.79 -1.71 3.14
CA LEU A 38 -9.88 -2.40 2.21
C LEU A 38 -10.36 -3.84 2.04
N ALA A 39 -10.86 -4.18 0.85
CA ALA A 39 -11.22 -5.53 0.45
C ALA A 39 -9.94 -6.31 0.14
N PHE A 40 -9.33 -6.88 1.18
CA PHE A 40 -8.09 -7.66 1.11
C PHE A 40 -8.17 -8.83 0.13
N GLU A 41 -9.36 -9.43 -0.01
CA GLU A 41 -9.67 -10.52 -0.94
C GLU A 41 -9.45 -10.16 -2.42
N ASP A 42 -9.55 -8.88 -2.75
CA ASP A 42 -9.34 -8.35 -4.09
C ASP A 42 -7.88 -7.97 -4.35
N VAL A 43 -7.08 -7.81 -3.28
CA VAL A 43 -5.69 -7.39 -3.38
C VAL A 43 -4.83 -8.51 -3.97
N ARG A 44 -3.92 -8.13 -4.86
CA ARG A 44 -2.97 -9.05 -5.51
C ARG A 44 -1.55 -8.53 -5.41
N PHE A 45 -0.60 -9.40 -5.11
CA PHE A 45 0.83 -9.09 -5.08
C PHE A 45 1.55 -9.76 -6.24
N SER A 46 2.53 -9.08 -6.82
CA SER A 46 3.34 -9.59 -7.92
C SER A 46 4.80 -9.16 -7.75
N GLY A 47 5.75 -10.09 -7.87
CA GLY A 47 7.17 -9.77 -8.04
C GLY A 47 7.59 -9.53 -9.49
N ASN A 48 6.64 -9.21 -10.38
CA ASN A 48 6.91 -8.95 -11.80
C ASN A 48 6.79 -7.45 -12.08
N GLU A 49 7.80 -6.72 -11.62
CA GLU A 49 7.93 -5.28 -11.75
C GLU A 49 7.83 -4.82 -13.22
N ALA A 50 8.49 -5.52 -14.16
CA ALA A 50 8.40 -5.24 -15.60
C ALA A 50 6.97 -5.30 -16.16
N ARG A 51 6.12 -6.21 -15.65
CA ARG A 51 4.68 -6.23 -15.97
C ARG A 51 3.97 -5.04 -15.35
N GLY A 52 4.27 -4.72 -14.09
CA GLY A 52 3.77 -3.54 -13.40
C GLY A 52 3.98 -2.26 -14.21
N ARG A 53 5.19 -2.05 -14.74
CA ARG A 53 5.51 -0.86 -15.59
C ARG A 53 4.61 -0.76 -16.81
N ARG A 54 4.37 -1.89 -17.49
CA ARG A 54 3.50 -1.92 -18.68
C ARG A 54 2.06 -1.58 -18.31
N VAL A 55 1.56 -2.14 -17.20
CA VAL A 55 0.20 -1.89 -16.72
C VAL A 55 0.03 -0.44 -16.27
N ALA A 56 1.01 0.12 -15.56
CA ALA A 56 1.05 1.51 -15.11
C ALA A 56 1.06 2.49 -16.28
N LYS A 57 1.90 2.27 -17.30
CA LYS A 57 1.91 3.08 -18.52
C LYS A 57 0.53 3.08 -19.20
N GLN A 58 -0.06 1.91 -19.38
CA GLN A 58 -1.38 1.80 -19.99
C GLN A 58 -2.48 2.47 -19.14
N GLN A 59 -2.42 2.37 -17.81
CA GLN A 59 -3.35 3.06 -16.92
C GLN A 59 -3.22 4.58 -17.06
N LEU A 60 -1.99 5.10 -17.05
CA LEU A 60 -1.75 6.52 -17.21
C LEU A 60 -2.25 7.04 -18.57
N GLU A 61 -1.96 6.32 -19.66
CA GLU A 61 -2.45 6.67 -21.00
C GLU A 61 -3.98 6.71 -21.06
N ARG A 62 -4.67 5.76 -20.38
CA ARG A 62 -6.13 5.74 -20.29
C ARG A 62 -6.68 6.94 -19.52
N GLU A 63 -6.07 7.30 -18.40
CA GLU A 63 -6.57 8.38 -17.55
C GLU A 63 -6.31 9.78 -18.13
N LEU A 64 -5.20 9.96 -18.85
CA LEU A 64 -4.81 11.26 -19.42
C LEU A 64 -5.57 11.61 -20.72
N GLY A 65 -6.06 10.61 -21.45
CA GLY A 65 -6.74 10.81 -22.73
C GLY A 65 -5.85 11.47 -23.82
N THR A 66 -6.43 11.73 -25.00
CA THR A 66 -5.74 12.35 -26.16
C THR A 66 -5.88 13.88 -26.21
N ALA A 67 -5.97 14.56 -25.07
CA ALA A 67 -6.22 16.00 -25.06
C ALA A 67 -4.97 16.79 -25.54
N ALA A 68 -5.09 17.47 -26.68
CA ALA A 68 -3.99 18.13 -27.39
C ALA A 68 -3.33 19.31 -26.63
N GLY A 69 -3.97 19.88 -25.60
CA GLY A 69 -3.43 20.97 -24.78
C GLY A 69 -2.52 20.51 -23.63
N SER A 70 -2.56 19.23 -23.25
CA SER A 70 -1.78 18.64 -22.16
C SER A 70 -0.64 17.76 -22.67
N ALA A 71 -0.35 17.75 -23.98
CA ALA A 71 0.66 16.87 -24.56
C ALA A 71 2.05 17.02 -23.91
N GLY A 72 2.45 18.25 -23.53
CA GLY A 72 3.72 18.49 -22.83
C GLY A 72 3.74 17.96 -21.40
N GLU A 73 2.72 18.28 -20.60
CA GLU A 73 2.59 17.82 -19.20
C GLU A 73 2.38 16.29 -19.14
N ASN A 74 1.56 15.74 -20.03
CA ASN A 74 1.32 14.30 -20.15
C ASN A 74 2.58 13.57 -20.61
N SER A 75 3.36 14.15 -21.53
CA SER A 75 4.67 13.60 -21.94
C SER A 75 5.64 13.57 -20.77
N GLN A 76 5.68 14.62 -19.94
CA GLN A 76 6.49 14.64 -18.72
C GLN A 76 6.05 13.58 -17.71
N LYS A 77 4.74 13.43 -17.45
CA LYS A 77 4.19 12.38 -16.58
C LYS A 77 4.54 10.97 -17.08
N ILE A 78 4.42 10.73 -18.39
CA ILE A 78 4.80 9.45 -19.00
C ILE A 78 6.32 9.23 -18.91
N ALA A 79 7.12 10.29 -19.09
CA ALA A 79 8.58 10.24 -19.00
C ALA A 79 9.09 10.06 -17.57
N SER A 80 8.34 10.48 -16.55
CA SER A 80 8.68 10.28 -15.13
C SER A 80 8.22 8.93 -14.59
N LEU A 81 7.35 8.18 -15.29
CA LEU A 81 6.97 6.83 -14.86
C LEU A 81 8.18 5.93 -14.56
N PRO A 82 9.25 5.88 -15.41
CA PRO A 82 10.50 5.21 -15.09
C PRO A 82 11.11 5.54 -13.72
N SER A 83 11.07 6.79 -13.26
CA SER A 83 11.60 7.15 -11.95
C SER A 83 10.70 6.68 -10.80
N LEU A 84 9.41 6.46 -11.06
CA LEU A 84 8.51 5.76 -10.10
C LEU A 84 8.80 4.27 -10.03
N PHE A 85 9.29 3.68 -11.11
CA PHE A 85 9.70 2.27 -11.16
C PHE A 85 11.11 2.04 -10.58
N GLY A 86 11.80 3.12 -10.18
CA GLY A 86 12.94 3.03 -9.27
C GLY A 86 12.52 2.95 -7.79
N ALA A 87 11.21 3.06 -7.50
CA ALA A 87 10.66 2.82 -6.18
C ALA A 87 10.48 1.31 -5.95
N ASP A 88 10.59 0.92 -4.68
CA ASP A 88 10.59 -0.46 -4.19
C ASP A 88 9.31 -1.25 -4.58
N ALA A 89 8.21 -0.55 -4.90
CA ALA A 89 6.96 -1.10 -5.42
C ALA A 89 6.12 -0.05 -6.19
N LEU A 90 5.08 -0.52 -6.88
CA LEU A 90 4.06 0.32 -7.54
C LEU A 90 2.67 -0.30 -7.41
N VAL A 91 1.64 0.53 -7.34
CA VAL A 91 0.24 0.08 -7.29
C VAL A 91 -0.53 0.51 -8.54
N VAL A 92 -1.22 -0.45 -9.16
CA VAL A 92 -2.23 -0.16 -10.18
C VAL A 92 -3.50 -0.95 -9.89
N GLY A 93 -4.58 -0.23 -9.58
CA GLY A 93 -5.84 -0.83 -9.17
C GLY A 93 -5.68 -1.59 -7.85
N ASN A 94 -6.06 -2.87 -7.84
CA ASN A 94 -5.92 -3.75 -6.68
C ASN A 94 -4.59 -4.53 -6.67
N THR A 95 -3.66 -4.25 -7.58
CA THR A 95 -2.41 -5.02 -7.68
C THR A 95 -1.22 -4.18 -7.26
N VAL A 96 -0.46 -4.69 -6.30
CA VAL A 96 0.87 -4.20 -5.93
C VAL A 96 1.91 -5.01 -6.69
N PHE A 97 2.77 -4.32 -7.44
CA PHE A 97 3.92 -4.91 -8.11
C PHE A 97 5.17 -4.46 -7.38
N PHE A 98 5.79 -5.38 -6.67
CA PHE A 98 7.04 -5.16 -5.95
C PHE A 98 8.22 -5.36 -6.90
N ASP A 99 9.29 -4.61 -6.68
CA ASP A 99 10.61 -5.03 -7.19
C ASP A 99 10.98 -6.39 -6.58
N ARG A 100 11.79 -7.17 -7.29
CA ARG A 100 12.16 -8.52 -6.89
C ARG A 100 12.86 -8.56 -5.53
N GLU A 101 13.59 -7.51 -5.15
CA GLU A 101 14.29 -7.44 -3.87
C GLU A 101 13.33 -7.37 -2.67
N TYR A 102 12.18 -6.72 -2.84
CA TYR A 102 11.16 -6.53 -1.78
C TYR A 102 10.03 -7.56 -1.83
N TYR A 103 10.05 -8.47 -2.80
CA TYR A 103 9.02 -9.48 -2.99
C TYR A 103 9.42 -10.84 -2.38
N SER A 104 8.55 -11.38 -1.54
CA SER A 104 8.68 -12.75 -1.01
C SER A 104 7.36 -13.53 -1.14
N SER A 105 7.40 -14.82 -0.79
CA SER A 105 6.18 -15.65 -0.74
C SER A 105 5.20 -15.19 0.35
N ASP A 106 5.71 -14.51 1.38
CA ASP A 106 4.93 -13.91 2.46
C ASP A 106 5.72 -12.72 3.04
N ILE A 107 5.34 -11.50 2.64
CA ILE A 107 6.06 -10.27 3.02
C ILE A 107 5.94 -10.02 4.53
N SER A 108 4.85 -10.46 5.16
CA SER A 108 4.67 -10.32 6.62
C SER A 108 5.72 -11.10 7.43
N GLN A 109 6.39 -12.07 6.81
CA GLN A 109 7.47 -12.85 7.41
C GLN A 109 8.86 -12.37 6.99
N SER A 110 8.98 -11.27 6.24
CA SER A 110 10.29 -10.76 5.85
C SER A 110 11.15 -10.47 7.08
N PRO A 111 12.42 -10.90 7.12
CA PRO A 111 13.36 -10.53 8.18
C PRO A 111 13.74 -9.05 8.14
N ILE A 112 13.46 -8.37 7.02
CA ILE A 112 13.69 -6.95 6.84
C ILE A 112 12.39 -6.22 7.17
N ASN A 113 12.40 -5.44 8.26
CA ASN A 113 11.18 -4.77 8.72
C ASN A 113 10.64 -3.76 7.69
N SER A 114 11.52 -3.10 6.94
CA SER A 114 11.13 -2.10 5.94
C SER A 114 10.26 -2.69 4.83
N ASP A 115 10.38 -3.98 4.50
CA ASP A 115 9.51 -4.62 3.50
C ASP A 115 8.04 -4.65 3.97
N ARG A 116 7.84 -4.88 5.28
CA ARG A 116 6.49 -4.85 5.87
C ARG A 116 5.93 -3.44 5.95
N TRP A 117 6.78 -2.46 6.27
CA TRP A 117 6.37 -1.06 6.31
C TRP A 117 6.03 -0.55 4.89
N LEU A 118 6.84 -0.91 3.90
CA LEU A 118 6.56 -0.68 2.48
C LEU A 118 5.24 -1.36 2.07
N MET A 119 4.98 -2.60 2.48
CA MET A 119 3.68 -3.23 2.22
C MET A 119 2.51 -2.41 2.79
N ALA A 120 2.66 -1.83 3.99
CA ALA A 120 1.64 -0.93 4.55
C ALA A 120 1.49 0.36 3.73
N HIS A 121 2.59 0.91 3.20
CA HIS A 121 2.57 2.00 2.24
C HIS A 121 1.72 1.64 1.02
N GLU A 122 2.06 0.55 0.34
CA GLU A 122 1.41 0.16 -0.91
C GLU A 122 -0.07 -0.20 -0.73
N LEU A 123 -0.42 -0.85 0.38
CA LEU A 123 -1.83 -1.11 0.71
C LEU A 123 -2.63 0.18 0.91
N THR A 124 -1.99 1.31 1.25
CA THR A 124 -2.64 2.62 1.29
C THR A 124 -3.08 3.05 -0.10
N HIS A 125 -2.27 2.84 -1.14
CA HIS A 125 -2.67 3.14 -2.51
C HIS A 125 -3.79 2.22 -3.01
N VAL A 126 -3.79 0.95 -2.60
CA VAL A 126 -4.91 0.06 -2.92
C VAL A 126 -6.19 0.53 -2.23
N TRP A 127 -6.12 0.93 -0.96
CA TRP A 127 -7.24 1.53 -0.24
C TRP A 127 -7.73 2.81 -0.94
N GLN A 128 -6.83 3.70 -1.35
CA GLN A 128 -7.17 4.91 -2.07
C GLN A 128 -7.92 4.59 -3.37
N TYR A 129 -7.46 3.59 -4.13
CA TYR A 129 -8.11 3.14 -5.37
C TYR A 129 -9.49 2.52 -5.12
N GLN A 130 -9.62 1.65 -4.13
CA GLN A 130 -10.90 1.01 -3.79
C GLN A 130 -11.93 2.03 -3.31
N ASN A 131 -11.49 3.12 -2.67
CA ASN A 131 -12.32 4.20 -2.14
C ASN A 131 -12.26 5.47 -3.00
N ARG A 132 -11.92 5.37 -4.30
CA ARG A 132 -11.67 6.53 -5.18
C ARG A 132 -12.83 7.49 -5.32
N ASP A 133 -14.08 7.04 -5.09
CA ASP A 133 -15.26 7.92 -5.07
C ASP A 133 -15.23 8.90 -3.89
N MET A 134 -14.59 8.49 -2.78
CA MET A 134 -14.41 9.31 -1.57
C MET A 134 -13.07 10.07 -1.60
N THR A 135 -11.98 9.40 -1.99
CA THR A 135 -10.62 9.95 -1.94
C THR A 135 -10.29 10.81 -3.16
N GLY A 136 -11.07 10.71 -4.24
CA GLY A 136 -10.77 11.34 -5.52
C GLY A 136 -9.52 10.75 -6.20
N TYR A 137 -9.08 9.55 -5.80
CA TYR A 137 -7.88 8.90 -6.32
C TYR A 137 -7.94 8.65 -7.83
N SER A 138 -6.81 8.88 -8.50
CA SER A 138 -6.54 8.44 -9.86
C SER A 138 -5.03 8.25 -10.00
N PHE A 139 -4.59 7.27 -10.78
CA PHE A 139 -3.17 6.98 -10.95
C PHE A 139 -2.40 8.20 -11.49
N ALA A 140 -3.01 8.97 -12.40
CA ALA A 140 -2.46 10.20 -12.98
C ALA A 140 -2.21 11.31 -11.95
N LYS A 141 -3.01 11.38 -10.87
CA LYS A 141 -2.77 12.33 -9.77
C LYS A 141 -1.54 11.95 -8.98
N VAL A 142 -1.37 10.66 -8.65
CA VAL A 142 -0.17 10.15 -7.96
C VAL A 142 1.09 10.40 -8.79
N VAL A 143 1.05 10.10 -10.09
CA VAL A 143 2.16 10.42 -11.01
C VAL A 143 2.42 11.92 -11.05
N SER A 144 1.36 12.74 -11.04
CA SER A 144 1.50 14.19 -11.03
C SER A 144 2.14 14.73 -9.74
N GLU A 145 1.92 14.09 -8.59
CA GLU A 145 2.58 14.45 -7.33
C GLU A 145 4.10 14.26 -7.46
N HIS A 146 4.54 13.11 -7.96
CA HIS A 146 5.97 12.86 -8.18
C HIS A 146 6.61 13.83 -9.18
N VAL A 147 5.94 14.15 -10.29
CA VAL A 147 6.46 15.16 -11.25
C VAL A 147 6.63 16.52 -10.59
N ARG A 148 5.67 16.91 -9.74
CA ARG A 148 5.63 18.25 -9.14
C ARG A 148 6.59 18.41 -7.97
N PHE A 149 6.83 17.36 -7.21
CA PHE A 149 7.51 17.44 -5.92
C PHE A 149 8.81 16.64 -5.84
N GLY A 150 9.08 15.74 -6.80
CA GLY A 150 10.32 14.96 -6.83
C GLY A 150 10.55 14.22 -5.52
N ASP A 151 11.72 14.42 -4.92
CA ASP A 151 12.13 13.76 -3.68
C ASP A 151 11.27 14.16 -2.46
N ASP A 152 10.67 15.35 -2.48
CA ASP A 152 9.84 15.90 -1.39
C ASP A 152 8.39 15.39 -1.47
N VAL A 153 8.08 14.46 -2.37
CA VAL A 153 6.73 13.90 -2.54
C VAL A 153 6.25 13.19 -1.26
N TYR A 154 7.18 12.59 -0.51
CA TYR A 154 6.92 11.89 0.74
C TYR A 154 6.93 12.78 1.98
N ASP A 155 7.47 13.99 1.89
CA ASP A 155 7.67 14.84 3.06
C ASP A 155 6.33 15.38 3.57
N TYR A 156 6.09 15.26 4.89
CA TYR A 156 4.88 15.74 5.55
C TYR A 156 5.16 16.22 6.98
N THR A 157 4.32 17.15 7.42
CA THR A 157 4.20 17.57 8.83
C THR A 157 2.80 17.27 9.30
N LEU A 158 2.65 16.67 10.48
CA LEU A 158 1.34 16.41 11.06
C LEU A 158 0.71 17.72 11.57
N VAL A 159 -0.33 18.18 10.88
CA VAL A 159 -1.05 19.40 11.25
C VAL A 159 -2.27 19.05 12.12
N ASN A 160 -2.41 19.70 13.27
CA ASN A 160 -3.55 19.50 14.15
C ASN A 160 -4.87 19.86 13.44
N GLY A 161 -5.85 18.96 13.48
CA GLY A 161 -7.15 19.14 12.85
C GLY A 161 -7.19 18.85 11.35
N LYS A 162 -6.05 18.62 10.69
CA LYS A 162 -6.01 18.17 9.29
C LYS A 162 -6.38 16.69 9.20
N ARG A 163 -7.32 16.35 8.32
CA ARG A 163 -7.76 14.96 8.11
C ARG A 163 -6.72 14.16 7.35
N PHE A 164 -6.71 12.84 7.48
CA PHE A 164 -5.77 11.99 6.73
C PHE A 164 -6.01 12.11 5.21
N THR A 165 -7.27 12.22 4.79
CA THR A 165 -7.66 12.43 3.38
C THR A 165 -7.32 13.82 2.83
N ASP A 166 -6.91 14.78 3.67
CA ASP A 166 -6.44 16.11 3.24
C ASP A 166 -4.92 16.14 2.92
N TYR A 167 -4.20 15.05 3.19
CA TYR A 167 -2.81 14.89 2.76
C TYR A 167 -2.74 14.41 1.31
N ARG A 168 -1.62 14.68 0.63
CA ARG A 168 -1.35 14.13 -0.71
C ARG A 168 -1.33 12.61 -0.69
N PHE A 169 -1.55 11.97 -1.85
CA PHE A 169 -1.65 10.50 -1.90
C PHE A 169 -0.39 9.79 -1.41
N GLU A 170 0.79 10.30 -1.77
CA GLU A 170 2.08 9.77 -1.30
C GLU A 170 2.34 10.06 0.18
N GLN A 171 1.91 11.23 0.67
CA GLN A 171 2.00 11.56 2.10
C GLN A 171 1.12 10.62 2.93
N GLN A 172 -0.07 10.27 2.44
CA GLN A 172 -0.94 9.28 3.09
C GLN A 172 -0.25 7.92 3.19
N GLY A 173 0.35 7.42 2.10
CA GLY A 173 1.14 6.19 2.10
C GLY A 173 2.29 6.26 3.11
N LYS A 174 3.04 7.36 3.10
CA LYS A 174 4.15 7.58 4.01
C LYS A 174 3.73 7.65 5.48
N ILE A 175 2.59 8.30 5.79
CA ILE A 175 2.03 8.36 7.14
C ILE A 175 1.71 6.95 7.66
N VAL A 176 1.16 6.07 6.83
CA VAL A 176 0.84 4.68 7.22
C VAL A 176 2.11 3.85 7.36
N GLU A 177 3.07 3.98 6.44
CA GLU A 177 4.41 3.36 6.54
C GLU A 177 5.10 3.74 7.87
N CYS A 178 5.13 5.04 8.16
CA CYS A 178 5.70 5.56 9.40
C CYS A 178 4.94 5.07 10.63
N TYR A 179 3.61 4.95 10.57
CA TYR A 179 2.84 4.36 11.67
C TYR A 179 3.20 2.89 11.89
N ALA A 180 3.33 2.10 10.83
CA ALA A 180 3.74 0.69 10.90
C ALA A 180 5.12 0.54 11.55
N MET A 181 6.09 1.35 11.12
CA MET A 181 7.41 1.42 11.76
C MET A 181 7.32 1.81 13.23
N LEU A 182 6.68 2.94 13.54
CA LEU A 182 6.57 3.50 14.89
C LEU A 182 5.88 2.54 15.87
N LYS A 183 4.91 1.76 15.41
CA LYS A 183 4.22 0.74 16.21
C LYS A 183 5.17 -0.40 16.61
N GLU A 184 6.12 -0.77 15.74
CA GLU A 184 7.13 -1.79 16.04
C GLU A 184 8.27 -1.24 16.91
N VAL A 185 8.78 -0.03 16.62
CA VAL A 185 9.99 0.49 17.29
C VAL A 185 9.71 1.29 18.57
N SER A 186 8.57 1.98 18.65
CA SER A 186 8.19 2.84 19.78
C SER A 186 6.68 2.85 20.00
N PRO A 187 6.05 1.70 20.35
CA PRO A 187 4.59 1.56 20.43
C PRO A 187 3.92 2.57 21.37
N ASN A 188 4.61 2.99 22.43
CA ASN A 188 4.13 3.96 23.41
C ASN A 188 4.67 5.39 23.17
N GLY A 189 5.27 5.64 22.01
CA GLY A 189 5.80 6.95 21.62
C GLY A 189 4.71 7.99 21.39
N SER A 190 5.03 9.26 21.59
CA SER A 190 4.12 10.38 21.27
C SER A 190 3.79 10.42 19.78
N ASN A 191 4.77 10.22 18.91
CA ASN A 191 4.59 10.18 17.47
C ASN A 191 3.70 9.01 17.02
N THR A 192 3.85 7.82 17.62
CA THR A 192 2.96 6.67 17.37
C THR A 192 1.50 7.02 17.66
N ARG A 193 1.22 7.64 18.81
CA ARG A 193 -0.13 8.09 19.16
C ARG A 193 -0.68 9.15 18.21
N LYS A 194 0.15 10.10 17.76
CA LYS A 194 -0.26 11.13 16.78
C LYS A 194 -0.69 10.49 15.45
N HIS A 195 0.12 9.57 14.93
CA HIS A 195 -0.16 8.86 13.68
C HIS A 195 -1.40 7.96 13.82
N GLU A 196 -1.48 7.19 14.91
CA GLU A 196 -2.65 6.35 15.20
C GLU A 196 -3.94 7.16 15.25
N LYS A 197 -3.92 8.32 15.94
CA LYS A 197 -5.08 9.21 16.03
C LYS A 197 -5.51 9.70 14.64
N LEU A 198 -4.55 10.13 13.82
CA LEU A 198 -4.83 10.62 12.46
C LEU A 198 -5.45 9.53 11.58
N ILE A 199 -4.82 8.36 11.55
CA ILE A 199 -5.26 7.21 10.74
C ILE A 199 -6.65 6.77 11.19
N ARG A 200 -6.84 6.48 12.48
CA ARG A 200 -8.13 5.98 13.02
C ARG A 200 -9.31 6.93 12.84
N THR A 201 -9.08 8.23 12.61
CA THR A 201 -10.16 9.19 12.38
C THR A 201 -10.85 8.97 11.02
N GLU A 202 -10.12 8.53 9.99
CA GLU A 202 -10.68 8.28 8.64
C GLU A 202 -11.13 6.83 8.43
N PHE A 203 -10.79 5.93 9.35
CA PHE A 203 -11.32 4.56 9.41
C PHE A 203 -12.33 4.48 10.57
N PRO A 204 -13.54 5.06 10.45
CA PRO A 204 -14.48 5.15 11.56
C PRO A 204 -14.77 3.76 12.12
N LEU A 205 -14.55 3.60 13.42
CA LEU A 205 -14.66 2.35 14.15
C LEU A 205 -16.11 1.93 14.44
N ASP A 206 -17.08 2.35 13.62
CA ASP A 206 -18.50 2.30 13.98
C ASP A 206 -19.23 1.03 13.52
N ALA A 207 -18.53 0.05 12.93
CA ALA A 207 -19.09 -1.27 12.62
C ALA A 207 -18.50 -2.43 13.46
N LEU A 208 -17.38 -2.22 14.17
CA LEU A 208 -16.63 -3.29 14.83
C LEU A 208 -16.85 -3.36 16.35
N MET A 209 -17.05 -2.24 17.03
CA MET A 209 -17.23 -2.21 18.49
C MET A 209 -18.57 -2.77 18.96
N ALA A 210 -19.53 -2.97 18.05
CA ALA A 210 -20.76 -3.71 18.33
C ALA A 210 -20.55 -5.24 18.32
N ARG A 211 -19.38 -5.76 17.88
CA ARG A 211 -19.24 -7.18 17.50
C ARG A 211 -18.21 -8.00 18.27
N ILE A 212 -17.17 -7.42 18.88
CA ILE A 212 -16.05 -8.22 19.41
C ILE A 212 -15.33 -7.59 20.62
N GLY A 213 -16.03 -7.39 21.75
CA GLY A 213 -15.39 -6.89 22.96
C GLY A 213 -14.16 -7.72 23.38
N MET A 214 -12.93 -7.19 23.19
CA MET A 214 -11.69 -7.38 23.98
C MET A 214 -10.42 -6.72 23.35
N SER A 215 -9.39 -6.55 24.19
CA SER A 215 -8.23 -5.64 24.09
C SER A 215 -6.88 -6.27 23.69
N ALA A 216 -5.95 -5.44 23.21
CA ALA A 216 -4.65 -5.83 22.62
C ALA A 216 -3.46 -5.85 23.60
N GLY A 217 -2.50 -6.76 23.37
CA GLY A 217 -1.16 -6.77 23.96
C GLY A 217 -0.19 -7.70 23.23
N ASP A 218 0.92 -7.15 22.73
CA ASP A 218 2.31 -7.54 23.05
C ASP A 218 3.33 -6.96 22.04
N VAL A 219 4.49 -6.54 22.55
CA VAL A 219 5.52 -5.72 21.87
C VAL A 219 6.79 -6.54 21.65
N ILE A 220 7.38 -6.46 20.45
CA ILE A 220 8.74 -6.95 20.12
C ILE A 220 9.64 -5.73 19.84
N ARG A 221 10.83 -5.67 20.45
CA ARG A 221 11.84 -4.60 20.22
C ARG A 221 12.70 -4.89 18.99
N VAL A 222 12.93 -3.89 18.14
CA VAL A 222 13.98 -3.93 17.11
C VAL A 222 14.79 -2.61 17.10
N ARG A 223 16.08 -2.73 16.79
CA ARG A 223 17.11 -1.69 16.79
C ARG A 223 16.90 -0.64 15.70
N GLU A 224 17.29 0.58 16.06
CA GLU A 224 17.36 1.83 15.28
C GLU A 224 18.11 1.69 13.95
N SER A 225 17.46 2.09 12.86
CA SER A 225 18.10 2.44 11.59
C SER A 225 17.44 3.70 10.99
N VAL A 226 18.15 4.28 10.03
CA VAL A 226 18.07 5.62 9.40
C VAL A 226 16.66 6.11 8.98
N GLN A 227 15.65 5.25 8.97
CA GLN A 227 14.28 5.55 8.53
C GLN A 227 13.48 6.44 9.53
N MET A 228 13.93 6.56 10.79
CA MET A 228 13.23 7.38 11.80
C MET A 228 13.22 8.89 11.50
N GLN A 229 14.27 9.45 10.88
CA GLN A 229 14.33 10.89 10.63
C GLN A 229 13.19 11.40 9.73
N LYS A 230 12.69 10.58 8.80
CA LYS A 230 11.57 10.94 7.91
C LYS A 230 10.19 10.77 8.55
N CYS A 231 10.10 10.12 9.71
CA CYS A 231 8.85 9.84 10.43
C CYS A 231 8.68 10.67 11.71
N ASP A 232 9.60 11.59 11.99
CA ASP A 232 9.58 12.43 13.18
C ASP A 232 8.47 13.50 13.15
N GLY A 233 7.85 13.72 11.98
CA GLY A 233 6.62 14.51 11.82
C GLY A 233 6.70 15.89 12.49
N GLN A 234 7.85 16.56 12.36
CA GLN A 234 8.08 17.91 12.86
C GLN A 234 7.30 18.93 12.02
#